data_AF-A0A8B9MR04-F1
#
_entry.id   AF-A0A8B9MR04-F1
#
_cell.length_a   1.000
_cell.length_b   1.000
_cell.length_c   1.000
_cell.angle_alpha   90.00
_cell.angle_beta   90.00
_cell.angle_gamma   90.00
#
_symmetry.space_group_name_H-M   'P 1'
#
loop_
_entity.id
_entity.type
_entity.pdbx_description
1 polymer ?
#
loop_
_entity_poly.entity_id
_entity_poly.type
_entity_poly.pdbx_seq_one_letter_code
_entity_poly.pdbx_strand_id
1 'polypeptide(L)'
;MGLPALEFSECCLDSPQFRERLRSHEAELEKTNKFIKELIKDGKSLVAALKNLSAAKRKFADSLNEFKFRCIGDAETDDEICIGESWCHG
;
A
#
# COMPACT_ATOMS: atom_id res chain seq x y z
N MET A 1 -7.16 -19.59 -22.35
CA MET A 1 -7.92 -19.69 -23.62
C MET A 1 -9.23 -18.94 -23.42
N GLY A 2 -9.63 -18.10 -24.38
CA GLY A 2 -10.82 -17.24 -24.27
C GLY A 2 -12.10 -17.93 -24.75
N LEU A 3 -13.25 -17.31 -24.47
CA LEU A 3 -14.53 -17.76 -25.01
C LEU A 3 -14.60 -17.44 -26.52
N PRO A 4 -15.18 -18.33 -27.34
CA PRO A 4 -15.39 -18.06 -28.77
C PRO A 4 -16.36 -16.88 -28.95
N ALA A 5 -16.22 -16.18 -30.08
CA ALA A 5 -17.11 -15.07 -30.43
C ALA A 5 -18.57 -15.53 -30.52
N LEU A 6 -19.49 -14.63 -30.17
CA LEU A 6 -20.93 -14.81 -30.36
C LEU A 6 -21.30 -14.24 -31.72
N GLU A 7 -21.81 -15.09 -32.61
CA GLU A 7 -22.22 -14.67 -33.95
C GLU A 7 -23.67 -14.20 -33.95
N PHE A 8 -23.94 -13.06 -34.59
CA PHE A 8 -25.29 -12.47 -34.63
C PHE A 8 -26.28 -13.36 -35.37
N SER A 9 -25.84 -14.07 -36.42
CA SER A 9 -26.67 -15.01 -37.17
C SER A 9 -27.17 -16.20 -36.34
N GLU A 10 -26.41 -16.61 -35.32
CA GLU A 10 -26.78 -17.73 -34.44
C GLU A 10 -27.81 -17.31 -33.38
N CYS A 11 -27.88 -16.02 -33.06
CA CYS A 11 -28.88 -15.46 -32.15
C CYS A 11 -30.31 -15.66 -32.69
N CYS A 12 -30.51 -15.48 -34.00
CA CYS A 12 -31.82 -15.64 -34.64
C CYS A 12 -32.37 -17.08 -34.55
N LEU A 13 -31.51 -18.08 -34.39
CA LEU A 13 -31.89 -19.48 -34.29
C LEU A 13 -32.18 -19.94 -32.86
N ASP A 14 -31.80 -19.13 -31.85
CA ASP A 14 -31.86 -19.45 -30.41
C ASP A 14 -31.50 -20.90 -30.07
N SER A 15 -30.42 -21.42 -30.70
CA SER A 15 -30.05 -22.81 -30.53
C SER A 15 -29.61 -23.09 -29.09
N PRO A 16 -29.85 -24.31 -28.56
CA PRO A 16 -29.37 -24.68 -27.23
C PRO A 16 -27.87 -24.41 -27.01
N GLN A 17 -27.06 -24.63 -28.06
CA GLN A 17 -25.62 -24.39 -28.05
C GLN A 17 -25.27 -22.90 -28.01
N PHE A 18 -26.03 -22.04 -28.69
CA PHE A 18 -25.86 -20.59 -28.60
C PHE A 18 -26.19 -20.09 -27.19
N ARG A 19 -27.29 -20.56 -26.59
CA ARG A 19 -27.68 -20.21 -25.21
C ARG A 19 -26.62 -20.63 -24.19
N GLU A 20 -25.99 -21.77 -24.37
CA GLU A 20 -24.90 -22.22 -23.49
C GLU A 20 -23.65 -21.36 -23.61
N ARG A 21 -23.28 -20.97 -24.83
CA ARG A 21 -22.20 -20.00 -25.06
C ARG A 21 -22.52 -18.64 -24.43
N LEU A 22 -23.74 -18.14 -24.62
CA LEU A 22 -24.19 -16.87 -24.02
C LEU A 22 -24.09 -16.90 -22.50
N ARG A 23 -24.57 -17.97 -21.85
CA ARG A 23 -24.44 -18.15 -20.39
C ARG A 23 -22.99 -18.16 -19.91
N SER A 24 -22.09 -18.74 -20.70
CA SER A 24 -20.67 -18.78 -20.37
C SER A 24 -20.05 -17.38 -20.42
N HIS A 25 -20.43 -16.56 -21.41
CA HIS A 25 -20.04 -15.15 -21.49
C HIS A 25 -20.59 -14.33 -20.32
N GLU A 26 -21.87 -14.49 -19.99
CA GLU A 26 -22.49 -13.83 -18.83
C GLU A 26 -21.79 -14.20 -17.51
N ALA A 27 -21.45 -15.49 -17.33
CA ALA A 27 -20.74 -15.97 -16.14
C ALA A 27 -19.32 -15.37 -16.01
N GLU A 28 -18.57 -15.31 -17.11
CA GLU A 28 -17.24 -14.70 -17.09
C GLU A 28 -17.31 -13.17 -16.90
N LEU A 29 -18.33 -12.50 -17.43
CA LEU A 29 -18.58 -11.07 -17.15
C LEU A 29 -18.84 -10.83 -15.65
N GLU A 30 -19.69 -11.63 -15.02
CA GLU A 30 -20.00 -11.49 -13.60
C GLU A 30 -18.77 -11.76 -12.71
N LYS A 31 -18.01 -12.81 -13.04
CA LYS A 31 -16.74 -13.12 -12.37
C LYS A 31 -15.72 -12.00 -12.53
N THR A 32 -15.58 -11.43 -13.72
CA THR A 32 -14.68 -10.30 -14.01
C THR A 32 -15.11 -9.05 -13.23
N ASN A 33 -16.41 -8.75 -13.19
CA ASN A 33 -16.95 -7.63 -12.41
C ASN A 33 -16.66 -7.78 -10.92
N LYS A 34 -16.86 -8.98 -10.36
CA LYS A 34 -16.51 -9.29 -8.96
C LYS A 34 -15.02 -9.10 -8.71
N PHE A 35 -14.17 -9.60 -9.61
CA PHE A 35 -12.71 -9.47 -9.49
C PHE A 35 -12.27 -8.00 -9.52
N ILE A 36 -12.80 -7.19 -10.44
CA ILE A 36 -12.52 -5.75 -10.53
C ILE A 36 -12.90 -5.04 -9.23
N LYS A 37 -14.07 -5.37 -8.64
CA LYS A 37 -14.51 -4.77 -7.37
C LYS A 37 -13.57 -5.10 -6.20
N GLU A 38 -13.12 -6.35 -6.08
CA GLU A 38 -12.13 -6.71 -5.05
C GLU A 38 -10.78 -6.04 -5.32
N LEU A 39 -10.33 -5.96 -6.58
CA LEU A 39 -9.08 -5.28 -6.93
C LEU A 39 -9.10 -3.79 -6.53
N ILE A 40 -10.23 -3.11 -6.73
CA ILE A 40 -10.42 -1.73 -6.28
C ILE A 40 -10.32 -1.62 -4.76
N LYS A 41 -10.92 -2.56 -4.03
CA LYS A 41 -10.91 -2.59 -2.55
C LYS A 41 -9.49 -2.85 -2.02
N ASP A 42 -8.76 -3.77 -2.63
CA ASP A 42 -7.37 -4.05 -2.29
C ASP A 42 -6.49 -2.83 -2.57
N GLY A 43 -6.68 -2.17 -3.72
CA GLY A 43 -5.99 -0.92 -4.06
C GLY A 43 -6.23 0.19 -3.04
N LYS A 44 -7.48 0.38 -2.59
CA LYS A 44 -7.80 1.35 -1.53
C LYS A 44 -7.11 1.00 -0.21
N SER A 45 -7.08 -0.29 0.15
CA SER A 45 -6.42 -0.78 1.36
C SER A 45 -4.90 -0.55 1.32
N LEU A 46 -4.28 -0.79 0.15
CA LEU A 46 -2.86 -0.50 -0.08
C LEU A 46 -2.55 1.00 0.10
N VAL A 47 -3.35 1.89 -0.47
CA VAL A 47 -3.18 3.34 -0.30
C VAL A 47 -3.30 3.75 1.17
N ALA A 48 -4.24 3.18 1.92
CA ALA A 48 -4.39 3.44 3.35
C ALA A 48 -3.15 2.97 4.14
N ALA A 49 -2.63 1.77 3.86
CA ALA A 49 -1.42 1.27 4.48
C ALA A 49 -0.20 2.16 4.21
N LEU A 50 -0.03 2.65 2.99
CA LEU A 50 1.04 3.58 2.63
C LEU A 50 0.94 4.92 3.38
N LYS A 51 -0.27 5.45 3.56
CA LYS A 51 -0.49 6.66 4.39
C LYS A 51 -0.08 6.43 5.83
N ASN A 52 -0.47 5.29 6.41
CA ASN A 52 -0.10 4.91 7.77
C ASN A 52 1.42 4.74 7.92
N LEU A 53 2.08 4.10 6.95
CA LEU A 53 3.53 3.98 6.92
C LEU A 53 4.20 5.35 6.89
N SER A 54 3.73 6.28 6.04
CA SER A 54 4.27 7.63 5.99
C SER A 54 4.11 8.38 7.32
N ALA A 55 2.97 8.21 8.00
CA ALA A 55 2.73 8.80 9.30
C ALA A 55 3.66 8.21 10.38
N ALA A 56 3.80 6.87 10.40
CA ALA A 56 4.70 6.18 11.32
C ALA A 56 6.16 6.60 11.11
N LYS A 57 6.60 6.73 9.85
CA LYS A 57 7.94 7.22 9.50
C LYS A 57 8.18 8.63 10.07
N ARG A 58 7.22 9.54 9.91
CA ARG A 58 7.33 10.91 10.44
C ARG A 58 7.42 10.90 11.97
N LYS A 59 6.51 10.18 12.64
CA LYS A 59 6.54 10.04 14.10
C LYS A 59 7.87 9.47 14.61
N PHE A 60 8.45 8.50 13.91
CA PHE A 60 9.75 7.94 14.26
C PHE A 60 10.88 8.98 14.10
N ALA A 61 10.88 9.73 13.00
CA ALA A 61 11.84 10.81 12.79
C ALA A 61 11.71 11.91 13.87
N ASP A 62 10.49 12.30 14.23
CA ASP A 62 10.23 13.26 15.31
C ASP A 62 10.76 12.73 16.65
N SER A 63 10.52 11.45 16.94
CA SER A 63 11.03 10.80 18.15
C SER A 63 12.57 10.77 18.19
N LEU A 64 13.24 10.61 17.04
CA LEU A 64 14.70 10.69 16.94
C LEU A 64 15.22 12.12 17.11
N ASN A 65 14.52 13.13 16.58
CA ASN A 65 14.89 14.53 16.76
C ASN A 65 14.73 14.97 18.23
N GLU A 66 13.70 14.48 18.91
CA GLU A 66 13.47 14.72 20.34
C GLU A 66 14.36 13.85 21.23
N PHE A 67 14.93 12.77 20.69
CA PHE A 67 15.84 11.90 21.43
C PHE A 67 17.11 12.66 21.78
N LYS A 68 17.16 13.13 23.02
CA LYS A 68 18.37 13.61 23.68
C LYS A 68 18.74 12.64 24.78
N PHE A 69 20.01 12.29 24.87
CA PHE A 69 20.51 11.68 26.10
C PHE A 69 20.30 12.69 27.23
N ARG A 70 19.45 12.34 28.19
CA ARG A 70 19.55 12.96 29.50
C ARG A 70 20.86 12.45 30.09
N CYS A 71 21.90 13.27 30.13
CA CYS A 71 22.98 13.05 31.07
C CYS A 71 22.33 12.96 32.46
N ILE A 72 22.61 11.88 33.19
CA ILE A 72 22.17 11.77 34.58
C ILE A 72 23.05 12.74 35.37
N GLY A 73 22.47 13.87 35.78
CA GLY A 73 23.17 14.93 36.52
C GLY A 73 23.35 16.18 35.67
N ASP A 74 22.85 17.31 36.16
CA ASP A 74 22.88 18.61 35.50
C ASP A 74 24.26 19.29 35.58
N ALA A 75 25.31 18.51 35.84
CA ALA A 75 26.66 18.98 36.01
C ALA A 75 27.53 18.30 34.96
N GLU A 76 27.99 19.08 33.97
CA GLU A 76 29.24 18.73 33.32
C GLU A 76 30.29 18.58 34.43
N THR A 77 30.92 17.41 34.52
CA THR A 77 32.09 17.28 35.40
C THR A 77 33.18 18.20 34.88
N ASP A 78 34.02 18.75 35.77
CA ASP A 78 35.12 19.66 35.42
C ASP A 78 36.01 19.11 34.28
N ASP A 79 36.11 17.77 34.22
CA ASP A 79 36.80 17.02 33.17
C ASP A 79 36.16 17.19 31.77
N GLU A 80 34.82 17.29 31.67
CA GLU A 80 34.09 17.45 30.40
C GLU A 80 34.23 18.87 29.84
N ILE A 81 34.24 19.88 30.72
CA ILE A 81 34.48 21.29 30.37
C ILE A 81 35.93 21.48 29.90
N CYS A 82 36.89 20.91 30.62
CA CYS A 82 38.31 20.97 30.29
C CYS A 82 38.63 20.30 28.95
N ILE A 83 37.94 19.20 28.63
CA ILE A 83 38.00 18.58 27.30
C ILE A 83 37.35 19.49 26.25
N GLY A 84 36.20 20.12 26.48
CA GLY A 84 35.60 21.03 25.48
C GLY A 84 36.46 22.26 25.15
N GLU A 85 37.05 22.89 26.17
CA GLU A 85 37.88 24.10 26.02
C GLU A 85 39.24 23.81 25.36
N SER A 86 39.83 22.64 25.65
CA SER A 86 41.10 22.22 25.04
C SER A 86 41.03 22.05 23.52
N TRP A 87 39.83 21.87 22.95
CA TRP A 87 39.62 21.71 21.51
C TRP A 87 39.24 23.03 20.81
N CYS A 88 38.92 24.08 21.56
CA CYS A 88 38.62 25.41 21.02
C CYS A 88 39.83 26.34 20.94
N HIS A 89 40.97 25.96 21.53
CA HIS A 89 42.22 26.74 21.52
C HIS A 89 43.38 26.08 20.74
N GLY A 90 43.07 25.14 19.83
CA GLY A 90 44.02 24.58 18.86
C GLY A 90 43.95 25.24 17.49
#